data_AF-A0A929EQU4-F1
#
_entry.id   AF-A0A929EQU4-F1
#
_cell.length_a   1.000
_cell.length_b   1.000
_cell.length_c   1.000
_cell.angle_alpha   90.00
_cell.angle_beta   90.00
_cell.angle_gamma   90.00
#
_symmetry.space_group_name_H-M   'P 1'
#
loop_
_entity.id
_entity.type
_entity.pdbx_description
1 polymer ?
#
loop_
_entity_poly.entity_id
_entity_poly.type
_entity_poly.pdbx_seq_one_letter_code
_entity_poly.pdbx_strand_id
1 'polypeptide(L)'
;MSFYTKIQTEIKDKQLLICALEELKHRGEINEFTLSKKKESIEVDRDGDILNISKEKTGLFNMAGDNRIVSSFSKRLAQIYAYEAIKENLPFDFEITEETEIAGEIKILLKG
;
A
#
# COMPACT_ATOMS: atom_id res chain seq x y z
N MET A 1 -24.93 -4.05 11.08
CA MET A 1 -24.72 -4.50 9.68
C MET A 1 -23.25 -4.29 9.37
N SER A 2 -22.46 -5.34 9.21
CA SER A 2 -21.06 -5.23 8.80
C SER A 2 -21.02 -4.92 7.31
N PHE A 3 -20.62 -3.71 6.95
CA PHE A 3 -20.57 -3.26 5.56
C PHE A 3 -19.25 -3.73 4.94
N TYR A 4 -19.31 -4.87 4.24
CA TYR A 4 -18.20 -5.35 3.43
C TYR A 4 -18.04 -4.45 2.20
N THR A 5 -16.90 -3.75 2.13
CA THR A 5 -16.59 -2.81 1.06
C THR A 5 -15.45 -3.33 0.24
N LYS A 6 -15.57 -3.22 -1.08
CA LYS A 6 -14.54 -3.57 -2.05
C LYS A 6 -14.17 -2.32 -2.83
N ILE A 7 -12.94 -1.85 -2.70
CA ILE A 7 -12.40 -0.69 -3.41
C ILE A 7 -11.43 -1.21 -4.47
N GLN A 8 -11.65 -0.76 -5.71
CA GLN A 8 -10.71 -0.98 -6.80
C GLN A 8 -9.58 0.06 -6.71
N THR A 9 -8.34 -0.41 -6.69
CA THR A 9 -7.17 0.48 -6.60
C THR A 9 -6.50 0.60 -7.97
N GLU A 10 -5.64 1.60 -8.12
CA GLU A 10 -4.81 1.79 -9.31
C GLU A 10 -3.49 1.00 -9.26
N ILE A 11 -3.29 0.20 -8.20
CA ILE A 11 -2.08 -0.59 -7.95
C ILE A 11 -2.02 -1.75 -8.95
N LYS A 12 -0.88 -1.89 -9.64
CA LYS A 12 -0.65 -2.90 -10.69
C LYS A 12 0.52 -3.82 -10.37
N ASP A 13 1.61 -3.27 -9.84
CA ASP A 13 2.82 -4.04 -9.61
C ASP A 13 2.78 -4.74 -8.25
N LYS A 14 3.02 -6.05 -8.27
CA LYS A 14 3.04 -6.88 -7.07
C LYS A 14 4.29 -6.67 -6.23
N GLN A 15 5.45 -6.40 -6.85
CA GLN A 15 6.69 -6.22 -6.12
C GLN A 15 6.64 -4.93 -5.30
N LEU A 16 6.27 -3.82 -5.96
CA LEU A 16 6.05 -2.54 -5.29
C LEU A 16 4.94 -2.60 -4.22
N LEU A 17 3.88 -3.38 -4.45
CA LEU A 17 2.86 -3.61 -3.43
C LEU A 17 3.42 -4.33 -2.19
N ILE A 18 4.30 -5.31 -2.38
CA ILE A 18 4.94 -6.01 -1.25
C ILE A 18 5.89 -5.07 -0.51
N CYS A 19 6.72 -4.30 -1.23
CA CYS A 19 7.60 -3.29 -0.62
C CYS A 19 6.80 -2.27 0.19
N ALA A 20 5.68 -1.79 -0.36
CA ALA A 20 4.81 -0.86 0.34
C ALA A 20 4.19 -1.48 1.62
N LEU A 21 3.81 -2.76 1.59
CA LEU A 21 3.31 -3.45 2.78
C LEU A 21 4.42 -3.69 3.83
N GLU A 22 5.65 -3.96 3.40
CA GLU A 22 6.79 -4.07 4.30
C GLU A 22 7.11 -2.74 4.99
N GLU A 23 7.08 -1.63 4.25
CA GLU A 23 7.23 -0.28 4.81
C GLU A 23 6.13 0.04 5.83
N LEU A 24 4.87 -0.28 5.51
CA LEU A 24 3.75 -0.10 6.44
C LEU A 24 3.92 -0.94 7.72
N LYS A 25 4.47 -2.16 7.60
CA LYS A 25 4.79 -3.00 8.76
C LYS A 25 5.92 -2.38 9.58
N HIS A 26 6.98 -1.88 8.93
CA HIS A 26 8.11 -1.25 9.61
C HIS A 26 7.68 0.04 10.35
N ARG A 27 6.73 0.79 9.80
CA ARG A 27 6.13 1.98 10.43
C ARG A 27 5.12 1.64 11.54
N GLY A 28 4.81 0.36 11.75
CA GLY A 28 3.84 -0.09 12.76
C GLY A 28 2.39 0.22 12.40
N GLU A 29 2.09 0.46 11.12
CA GLU A 29 0.72 0.75 10.63
C GLU A 29 -0.10 -0.52 10.35
N ILE A 30 0.58 -1.65 10.20
CA ILE A 30 0.00 -3.00 10.10
C ILE A 30 0.82 -3.95 10.97
N ASN A 31 0.18 -5.01 11.47
CA ASN A 31 0.84 -6.00 12.31
C ASN A 31 1.56 -7.03 11.44
N GLU A 32 0.79 -7.68 10.57
CA GLU A 32 1.30 -8.72 9.68
C GLU A 32 0.55 -8.73 8.35
N PHE A 33 1.19 -9.32 7.34
CA PHE A 33 0.52 -9.63 6.09
C PHE A 33 0.94 -11.02 5.61
N THR A 34 0.01 -11.75 5.00
CA THR A 34 0.22 -13.11 4.52
C THR A 34 -0.03 -13.18 3.01
N LEU A 35 0.99 -13.62 2.28
CA LEU A 35 0.93 -13.80 0.83
C LEU A 35 0.43 -15.19 0.46
N SER A 36 -0.75 -15.27 -0.16
CA SER A 36 -1.25 -16.53 -0.73
C SER A 36 -0.73 -16.73 -2.15
N LYS A 37 0.29 -17.59 -2.31
CA LYS A 37 0.88 -17.92 -3.61
C LYS A 37 -0.12 -18.53 -4.61
N LYS A 38 -1.20 -19.17 -4.11
CA LYS A 38 -2.19 -19.87 -4.96
C LYS A 38 -3.30 -18.97 -5.51
N LYS A 39 -3.61 -17.86 -4.85
CA LYS A 39 -4.78 -17.03 -5.17
C LYS A 39 -4.44 -15.59 -5.57
N GLU A 40 -3.15 -15.25 -5.67
CA GLU A 40 -2.69 -13.86 -5.86
C GLU A 40 -3.41 -12.88 -4.91
N SER A 41 -3.62 -13.35 -3.67
CA SER A 41 -4.28 -12.61 -2.61
C SER A 41 -3.29 -12.37 -1.47
N ILE A 42 -3.41 -11.21 -0.85
CA ILE A 42 -2.64 -10.80 0.32
C ILE A 42 -3.66 -10.50 1.42
N GLU A 43 -3.53 -11.18 2.53
CA GLU A 43 -4.31 -10.88 3.74
C GLU A 43 -3.46 -9.95 4.59
N VAL A 44 -4.02 -8.82 5.03
CA VAL A 44 -3.34 -7.82 5.84
C VAL A 44 -4.08 -7.71 7.16
N ASP A 45 -3.37 -7.90 8.26
CA ASP A 45 -3.89 -7.71 9.62
C ASP A 45 -3.46 -6.34 10.14
N ARG A 46 -4.46 -5.52 10.46
CA ARG A 46 -4.28 -4.22 11.09
C ARG A 46 -5.05 -4.21 12.40
N ASP A 47 -4.35 -4.43 13.51
CA ASP A 47 -4.92 -4.38 14.87
C ASP A 47 -6.16 -5.28 15.09
N GLY A 48 -6.18 -6.44 14.42
CA GLY A 48 -7.28 -7.40 14.50
C GLY A 48 -8.33 -7.23 13.41
N ASP A 49 -8.21 -6.20 12.57
CA ASP A 49 -9.02 -6.01 11.38
C ASP A 49 -8.36 -6.62 10.14
N ILE A 50 -9.00 -7.65 9.58
CA ILE A 50 -8.49 -8.39 8.44
C ILE A 50 -8.96 -7.73 7.13
N LEU A 51 -7.99 -7.36 6.31
CA LEU A 51 -8.16 -6.79 4.98
C LEU A 51 -7.65 -7.78 3.92
N ASN A 52 -8.39 -7.91 2.83
CA ASN A 52 -8.01 -8.79 1.72
C ASN A 52 -7.70 -7.97 0.48
N ILE A 53 -6.46 -8.07 0.02
CA ILE A 53 -5.99 -7.52 -1.24
C ILE A 53 -5.97 -8.65 -2.26
N SER A 54 -6.64 -8.49 -3.41
CA SER A 54 -6.72 -9.53 -4.44
C SER A 54 -6.60 -8.95 -5.83
N LYS A 55 -5.90 -9.65 -6.72
CA LYS A 55 -5.74 -9.22 -8.10
C LYS A 55 -7.00 -9.52 -8.91
N GLU A 56 -7.48 -8.54 -9.68
CA GLU A 56 -8.55 -8.72 -10.65
C GLU A 56 -8.03 -9.25 -11.99
N LYS A 57 -8.97 -9.75 -12.80
CA LYS A 57 -8.73 -10.10 -14.21
C LYS A 57 -8.22 -8.93 -15.05
N THR A 58 -8.49 -7.69 -14.62
CA THR A 58 -7.99 -6.46 -15.23
C THR A 58 -6.51 -6.19 -14.95
N GLY A 59 -5.90 -6.97 -14.06
CA GLY A 59 -4.50 -6.81 -13.63
C GLY A 59 -4.32 -5.87 -12.43
N LEU A 60 -5.38 -5.16 -12.02
CA LEU A 60 -5.39 -4.26 -10.87
C LEU A 60 -5.63 -5.01 -9.57
N PHE A 61 -5.09 -4.50 -8.47
CA PHE A 61 -5.41 -4.99 -7.14
C PHE A 61 -6.65 -4.32 -6.56
N ASN A 62 -7.46 -5.10 -5.88
CA ASN A 62 -8.58 -4.63 -5.08
C ASN A 62 -8.34 -4.86 -3.62
N MET A 63 -8.94 -4.00 -2.79
CA MET A 63 -8.94 -4.14 -1.36
C MET A 63 -10.37 -4.37 -0.87
N ALA A 64 -10.56 -5.38 -0.02
CA ALA A 64 -11.85 -5.75 0.50
C ALA A 64 -11.81 -5.97 2.02
N GLY A 65 -12.83 -5.51 2.74
CA GLY A 65 -12.87 -5.53 4.20
C GLY A 65 -13.93 -4.58 4.76
N ASP A 66 -13.81 -4.19 6.03
CA ASP A 66 -14.71 -3.19 6.62
C ASP A 66 -14.53 -1.80 5.97
N ASN A 67 -15.63 -1.16 5.59
CA ASN A 67 -15.64 0.13 4.89
C ASN A 67 -14.75 1.22 5.51
N ARG A 68 -14.79 1.37 6.84
CA ARG A 68 -14.07 2.46 7.53
C ARG A 68 -12.55 2.29 7.41
N ILE A 69 -12.12 1.05 7.43
CA ILE A 69 -10.70 0.69 7.44
C ILE A 69 -10.20 0.60 6.01
N VAL A 70 -10.94 -0.04 5.11
CA VAL A 70 -10.57 -0.14 3.69
C VAL A 70 -10.43 1.24 3.06
N SER A 71 -11.32 2.20 3.37
CA SER A 71 -11.25 3.55 2.79
C SER A 71 -10.08 4.39 3.28
N SER A 72 -9.72 4.30 4.56
CA SER A 72 -8.56 5.00 5.12
C SER A 72 -7.24 4.33 4.71
N PHE A 73 -7.20 2.99 4.79
CA PHE A 73 -6.02 2.20 4.48
C PHE A 73 -5.70 2.18 2.98
N SER A 74 -6.69 2.18 2.09
CA SER A 74 -6.44 2.23 0.63
C SER A 74 -5.72 3.50 0.20
N LYS A 75 -6.09 4.66 0.76
CA LYS A 75 -5.39 5.93 0.50
C LYS A 75 -3.95 5.88 1.00
N ARG A 76 -3.74 5.37 2.21
CA ARG A 76 -2.41 5.25 2.82
C ARG A 76 -1.52 4.28 2.04
N LEU A 77 -2.04 3.12 1.68
CA LEU A 77 -1.34 2.15 0.85
C LEU A 77 -0.97 2.74 -0.52
N ALA A 78 -1.87 3.50 -1.15
CA ALA A 78 -1.58 4.17 -2.42
C ALA A 78 -0.44 5.19 -2.30
N GLN A 79 -0.35 5.91 -1.18
CA GLN A 79 0.74 6.87 -0.92
C GLN A 79 2.10 6.17 -0.78
N ILE A 80 2.17 5.11 0.04
CA ILE A 80 3.42 4.37 0.22
C ILE A 80 3.81 3.63 -1.07
N TYR A 81 2.83 3.07 -1.79
CA TYR A 81 3.08 2.48 -3.11
C TYR A 81 3.66 3.50 -4.10
N ALA A 82 3.11 4.72 -4.16
CA ALA A 82 3.64 5.78 -5.00
C ALA A 82 5.07 6.17 -4.57
N TYR A 83 5.35 6.19 -3.27
CA TYR A 83 6.69 6.46 -2.76
C TYR A 83 7.70 5.41 -3.20
N GLU A 84 7.39 4.12 -3.04
CA GLU A 84 8.27 3.04 -3.50
C GLU A 84 8.46 3.06 -5.02
N ALA A 85 7.40 3.36 -5.78
CA ALA A 85 7.50 3.52 -7.23
C ALA A 85 8.42 4.69 -7.63
N ILE A 86 8.41 5.80 -6.87
CA ILE A 86 9.31 6.94 -7.09
C ILE A 86 10.75 6.55 -6.79
N LYS A 87 11.01 5.85 -5.68
CA LYS A 87 12.37 5.36 -5.34
C LYS A 87 12.93 4.46 -6.43
N GLU A 88 12.13 3.51 -6.92
CA GLU A 88 12.58 2.54 -7.92
C GLU A 88 12.85 3.19 -9.29
N ASN A 89 12.11 4.24 -9.64
CA ASN A 89 12.26 4.96 -10.91
C ASN A 89 13.10 6.24 -10.80
N LEU A 90 13.74 6.50 -9.66
CA LEU A 90 14.54 7.71 -9.47
C LEU A 90 15.81 7.64 -10.33
N PRO A 91 16.11 8.64 -11.16
CA PRO A 91 17.38 8.69 -11.88
C PRO A 91 18.54 8.74 -10.89
N PHE A 92 19.67 8.07 -11.21
CA PHE A 92 20.87 8.01 -10.36
C PHE A 92 21.45 9.36 -9.96
N ASP A 93 21.10 10.43 -10.68
CA ASP A 93 21.57 11.80 -10.43
C ASP A 93 20.81 12.49 -9.28
N PHE A 94 19.71 11.94 -8.80
CA PHE A 94 18.93 12.48 -7.68
C PHE A 94 19.06 11.60 -6.44
N GLU A 95 19.23 12.23 -5.28
CA GLU A 95 19.19 11.59 -3.97
C GLU A 95 18.02 12.15 -3.15
N ILE A 96 17.31 11.27 -2.43
CA ILE A 96 16.27 11.69 -1.48
C ILE A 96 16.96 12.31 -0.26
N THR A 97 16.77 13.61 -0.06
CA THR A 97 17.45 14.39 0.98
C THR A 97 16.61 14.56 2.23
N GLU A 98 15.31 14.78 2.09
CA GLU A 98 14.38 14.88 3.22
C GLU A 98 13.04 14.20 2.88
N GLU A 99 12.54 13.40 3.82
CA GLU A 99 11.19 12.85 3.81
C GLU A 99 10.41 13.52 4.95
N THR A 100 9.34 14.25 4.64
CA THR A 100 8.44 14.81 5.65
C THR A 100 7.01 14.47 5.34
N GLU A 101 6.32 13.88 6.31
CA GLU A 101 4.89 13.62 6.23
C GLU A 101 4.13 14.75 6.92
N ILE A 102 3.35 15.52 6.16
CA ILE A 102 2.54 16.64 6.70
C ILE A 102 1.11 16.49 6.21
N ALA A 103 0.17 16.35 7.14
CA ALA A 103 -1.28 16.30 6.87
C ALA A 103 -1.71 15.21 5.85
N GLY A 104 -1.01 14.08 5.80
CA GLY A 104 -1.30 12.98 4.87
C GLY A 104 -0.72 13.19 3.48
N GLU A 105 0.17 14.14 3.29
CA GLU A 105 1.01 14.27 2.09
C GLU A 105 2.45 13.88 2.43
N ILE A 106 3.07 13.05 1.59
CA ILE A 106 4.50 12.73 1.67
C ILE A 106 5.23 13.78 0.82
N LYS A 107 5.96 14.67 1.47
CA LYS A 107 6.87 15.60 0.80
C LYS A 107 8.26 14.97 0.75
N ILE A 108 8.75 14.81 -0.47
CA ILE A 108 10.06 14.27 -0.77
C ILE A 108 10.89 15.41 -1.35
N LEU A 109 11.95 15.80 -0.64
CA LEU A 109 12.95 16.71 -1.17
C LEU A 109 14.01 15.89 -1.91
N LEU A 110 14.12 16.10 -3.21
CA LEU A 110 15.14 15.49 -4.05
C LEU A 110 16.29 16.49 -4.23
N LYS A 111 17.54 16.03 -4.13
CA LYS A 111 18.74 16.83 -4.38
C LYS A 111 19.58 16.14 -5.44
N GLY A 112 19.94 16.90 -6.47
CA GLY A 112 20.63 16.45 -7.68
C GLY A 112 20.71 17.61 -8.65
#